data_AF-A0A965P6K1-F1
#
_entry.id   AF-A0A965P6K1-F1
#
_cell.length_a   1.000
_cell.length_b   1.000
_cell.length_c   1.000
_cell.angle_alpha   90.00
_cell.angle_beta   90.00
_cell.angle_gamma   90.00
#
_symmetry.space_group_name_H-M   'P 1'
#
loop_
_entity.id
_entity.type
_entity.pdbx_description
1 polymer ?
#
loop_
_entity_poly.entity_id
_entity_poly.type
_entity_poly.pdbx_seq_one_letter_code
_entity_poly.pdbx_strand_id
1 'polypeptide(L)'
;MKLKTKAKTKATASRFVESLVESPAHYTVGGIETIDYLKAKASKEEFCGYLRLNVMKYISRAGHKDNTLQEFKKAQWYLNRLVTELDTK
;
A
#
# COMPACT_ATOMS: atom_id res chain seq x y z
N MET A 1 27.61 29.22 -22.48
CA MET A 1 26.34 28.89 -23.17
C MET A 1 26.18 27.37 -23.22
N LYS A 2 24.99 26.85 -22.85
CA LYS A 2 24.50 25.44 -22.92
C LYS A 2 25.10 24.43 -21.91
N LEU A 3 24.49 24.30 -20.73
CA LEU A 3 23.40 23.37 -20.37
C LEU A 3 23.90 21.95 -20.01
N LYS A 4 24.29 21.77 -18.75
CA LYS A 4 24.16 20.47 -18.06
C LYS A 4 22.76 20.42 -17.47
N THR A 5 21.94 19.43 -17.80
CA THR A 5 20.88 18.81 -16.95
C THR A 5 19.87 18.05 -17.81
N LYS A 6 19.70 16.75 -17.54
CA LYS A 6 18.45 15.96 -17.69
C LYS A 6 18.76 14.49 -17.34
N ALA A 7 18.90 14.18 -16.06
CA ALA A 7 18.96 12.78 -15.59
C ALA A 7 18.49 12.54 -14.14
N LYS A 8 18.12 13.58 -13.37
CA LYS A 8 17.84 13.45 -11.92
C LYS A 8 16.37 13.38 -11.51
N THR A 9 15.42 13.45 -12.43
CA THR A 9 14.00 13.68 -12.09
C THR A 9 13.15 12.43 -11.88
N LYS A 10 13.57 11.25 -12.38
CA LYS A 10 12.71 10.04 -12.39
C LYS A 10 12.67 9.29 -11.04
N ALA A 11 13.75 9.35 -10.26
CA ALA A 11 13.88 8.62 -8.99
C ALA A 11 13.03 9.21 -7.85
N THR A 12 12.86 10.53 -7.81
CA THR A 12 12.16 11.22 -6.72
C THR A 12 10.64 10.98 -6.76
N ALA A 13 10.05 10.90 -7.95
CA ALA A 13 8.61 10.64 -8.10
C ALA A 13 8.22 9.22 -7.67
N SER A 14 9.07 8.22 -7.94
CA SER A 14 8.83 6.84 -7.53
C SER A 14 8.71 6.70 -6.01
N ARG A 15 9.60 7.37 -5.28
CA ARG A 15 9.65 7.32 -3.81
C ARG A 15 8.43 7.96 -3.13
N PHE A 16 7.86 8.99 -3.77
CA PHE A 16 6.65 9.66 -3.30
C PHE A 16 5.39 8.82 -3.51
N VAL A 17 5.32 8.09 -4.64
CA VAL A 17 4.21 7.17 -4.91
C VAL A 17 4.27 5.95 -3.99
N GLU A 18 5.48 5.45 -3.69
CA GLU A 18 5.68 4.39 -2.68
C GLU A 18 5.14 4.83 -1.32
N SER A 19 5.49 6.03 -0.83
CA SER A 19 5.02 6.53 0.46
C SER A 19 3.50 6.73 0.55
N LEU A 20 2.84 7.10 -0.56
CA LEU A 20 1.38 7.25 -0.60
C LEU A 20 0.63 5.90 -0.54
N VAL A 21 1.33 4.81 -0.87
CA VAL A 21 0.80 3.45 -0.84
C VAL A 21 1.16 2.76 0.47
N GLU A 22 2.38 2.95 0.97
CA GLU A 22 2.92 2.22 2.13
C GLU A 22 2.64 2.88 3.49
N SER A 23 2.67 4.22 3.58
CA SER A 23 2.43 4.96 4.84
C SER A 23 1.77 6.33 4.55
N PRO A 24 0.45 6.39 4.34
CA PRO A 24 -0.25 7.67 4.32
C PRO A 24 -0.13 8.34 5.70
N ALA A 25 0.35 9.59 5.74
CA ALA A 25 0.70 10.34 6.97
C ALA A 25 -0.42 10.48 8.04
N HIS A 26 -1.65 10.09 7.72
CA HIS A 26 -2.81 10.16 8.61
C HIS A 26 -3.09 8.85 9.36
N TYR A 27 -2.28 7.79 9.19
CA TYR A 27 -2.47 6.50 9.89
C TYR A 27 -1.46 6.22 11.01
N THR A 28 -0.50 7.13 11.26
CA THR A 28 0.53 7.02 12.31
C THR A 28 0.22 7.95 13.49
N VAL A 29 -0.78 7.62 14.30
CA VAL A 29 -0.96 8.26 15.60
C VAL A 29 -0.19 7.43 16.63
N GLY A 30 0.87 7.99 17.21
CA GLY A 30 1.67 7.31 18.25
C GLY A 30 2.76 6.35 17.75
N GLY A 31 3.13 6.39 16.47
CA GLY A 31 4.28 5.65 15.92
C GLY A 31 4.02 4.18 15.59
N ILE A 32 2.76 3.73 15.67
CA ILE A 32 2.34 2.39 15.26
C ILE A 32 1.44 2.54 14.04
N GLU A 33 1.71 1.79 12.97
CA GLU A 33 0.83 1.73 11.80
C GLU A 33 -0.47 1.00 12.18
N THR A 34 -1.61 1.50 11.70
CA THR A 34 -2.93 0.93 12.04
C THR A 34 -3.02 -0.56 11.70
N ILE A 35 -2.38 -1.00 10.61
CA ILE A 35 -2.39 -2.41 10.19
C ILE A 35 -1.64 -3.31 11.19
N ASP A 36 -0.58 -2.81 11.82
CA ASP A 36 0.21 -3.58 12.79
C ASP A 36 -0.58 -3.74 14.10
N TYR A 37 -1.28 -2.68 14.53
CA TYR A 37 -2.21 -2.75 15.65
C TYR A 37 -3.33 -3.76 15.39
N LEU A 38 -3.93 -3.72 14.20
CA LEU A 38 -4.98 -4.68 13.81
C LEU A 38 -4.45 -6.11 13.80
N LYS A 39 -3.26 -6.36 13.24
CA LYS A 39 -2.63 -7.68 13.26
C LYS A 39 -2.40 -8.19 14.68
N ALA A 40 -2.00 -7.32 15.60
CA ALA A 40 -1.76 -7.69 17.00
C ALA A 40 -3.03 -7.97 17.81
N LYS A 41 -4.20 -7.48 17.36
CA LYS A 41 -5.46 -7.58 18.10
C LYS A 41 -6.48 -8.53 17.48
N ALA A 42 -6.45 -8.72 16.17
CA ALA A 42 -7.36 -9.59 15.45
C ALA A 42 -6.90 -11.06 15.53
N SER A 43 -7.84 -11.99 15.43
CA SER A 43 -7.52 -13.38 15.11
C SER A 43 -6.90 -13.48 13.70
N LYS A 44 -6.18 -14.60 13.43
CA LYS A 44 -5.59 -14.85 12.10
C LYS A 44 -6.64 -14.79 10.99
N GLU A 45 -7.83 -15.33 11.24
CA GLU A 45 -8.94 -15.32 10.28
C GLU A 45 -9.46 -13.91 10.01
N GLU A 46 -9.69 -13.11 11.06
CA GLU A 46 -10.14 -11.72 10.91
C GLU A 46 -9.12 -10.87 10.17
N PHE A 47 -7.82 -11.02 10.49
CA PHE A 47 -6.77 -10.26 9.81
C PHE A 47 -6.64 -10.66 8.34
N CYS A 48 -6.66 -11.96 8.02
CA CYS A 48 -6.68 -12.43 6.63
C CYS A 48 -7.94 -11.96 5.88
N GLY A 49 -9.10 -11.95 6.56
CA GLY A 49 -10.35 -11.41 6.04
C GLY A 49 -10.25 -9.93 5.71
N TYR A 50 -9.67 -9.13 6.62
CA TYR A 50 -9.39 -7.71 6.40
C TYR A 50 -8.50 -7.49 5.17
N LEU A 51 -7.39 -8.22 5.03
CA LEU A 51 -6.51 -8.11 3.87
C LEU A 51 -7.26 -8.43 2.57
N ARG A 52 -8.03 -9.53 2.54
CA ARG A 52 -8.84 -9.96 1.39
C ARG A 52 -9.86 -8.90 0.96
N LEU A 53 -10.59 -8.31 1.92
CA LEU A 53 -11.58 -7.27 1.63
C LEU A 53 -10.92 -5.98 1.11
N ASN A 54 -9.71 -5.64 1.56
CA ASN A 54 -8.96 -4.52 1.02
C ASN A 54 -8.52 -4.77 -0.43
N VAL A 55 -8.04 -5.98 -0.76
CA VAL A 55 -7.74 -6.35 -2.15
C VAL A 55 -8.97 -6.12 -3.04
N MET A 56 -10.13 -6.66 -2.65
CA MET A 56 -11.39 -6.49 -3.38
C MET A 56 -11.79 -5.01 -3.53
N LYS A 57 -11.67 -4.23 -2.45
CA LYS A 57 -11.97 -2.80 -2.44
C LYS A 57 -11.13 -2.01 -3.46
N TYR A 58 -9.82 -2.28 -3.53
CA TYR A 58 -8.95 -1.53 -4.44
C TYR A 58 -9.09 -1.99 -5.90
N ILE A 59 -9.35 -3.27 -6.13
CA ILE A 59 -9.69 -3.77 -7.47
C ILE A 59 -10.99 -3.13 -7.96
N SER A 60 -12.04 -3.07 -7.13
CA SER A 60 -13.34 -2.51 -7.54
C SER A 60 -13.32 -0.99 -7.76
N ARG A 61 -12.39 -0.27 -7.10
CA ARG A 61 -12.23 1.19 -7.28
C ARG A 61 -11.38 1.58 -8.49
N ALA A 62 -10.61 0.65 -9.05
CA ALA A 62 -9.73 0.92 -10.18
C ALA A 62 -10.54 1.45 -11.37
N GLY A 63 -10.21 2.65 -11.86
CA GLY A 63 -10.94 3.32 -12.94
C GLY A 63 -12.16 4.14 -12.53
N HIS A 64 -12.53 4.16 -11.24
CA HIS A 64 -13.74 4.83 -10.76
C HIS A 64 -13.50 5.97 -9.76
N LYS A 65 -12.35 6.02 -9.08
CA LYS A 65 -12.11 7.00 -8.02
C LYS A 65 -10.75 7.67 -8.11
N ASP A 66 -9.69 6.91 -7.86
CA ASP A 66 -8.31 7.40 -7.88
C ASP A 66 -7.60 6.93 -9.16
N ASN A 67 -6.32 7.28 -9.29
CA ASN A 67 -5.47 6.77 -10.37
C ASN A 67 -5.49 5.23 -10.39
N THR A 68 -5.92 4.66 -11.51
CA THR A 68 -6.07 3.21 -11.72
C THR A 68 -4.82 2.41 -11.33
N LEU A 69 -3.63 2.89 -11.72
CA LEU A 69 -2.37 2.21 -11.38
C LEU A 69 -2.10 2.22 -9.87
N GLN A 70 -2.40 3.33 -9.18
CA GLN A 70 -2.23 3.41 -7.72
C GLN A 70 -3.19 2.45 -6.99
N GLU A 71 -4.43 2.32 -7.45
CA GLU A 71 -5.37 1.37 -6.85
C GLU A 71 -4.90 -0.09 -7.04
N PHE A 72 -4.39 -0.46 -8.22
CA PHE A 72 -3.80 -1.79 -8.42
C PHE A 72 -2.54 -2.02 -7.57
N LYS A 73 -1.69 -1.01 -7.38
CA LYS A 73 -0.55 -1.10 -6.46
C LYS A 73 -0.98 -1.33 -5.02
N LYS A 74 -2.03 -0.63 -4.55
CA LYS A 74 -2.60 -0.88 -3.21
C LYS A 74 -3.15 -2.31 -3.12
N ALA A 75 -3.89 -2.78 -4.12
CA ALA A 75 -4.39 -4.16 -4.15
C ALA A 75 -3.24 -5.19 -4.05
N GLN A 76 -2.17 -5.00 -4.82
CA GLN A 76 -0.98 -5.85 -4.78
C GLN A 76 -0.32 -5.85 -3.39
N TRP A 77 -0.20 -4.68 -2.76
CA TRP A 77 0.39 -4.54 -1.42
C TRP A 77 -0.36 -5.36 -0.36
N TYR A 78 -1.70 -5.35 -0.40
CA TYR A 78 -2.54 -6.15 0.51
C TYR A 78 -2.48 -7.65 0.17
N LEU A 79 -2.43 -8.00 -1.12
CA LEU A 79 -2.35 -9.39 -1.55
C LEU A 79 -1.04 -10.05 -1.13
N ASN A 80 0.09 -9.36 -1.31
CA ASN A 80 1.41 -9.87 -0.92
C ASN A 80 1.48 -10.18 0.59
N ARG A 81 0.89 -9.32 1.41
CA ARG A 81 0.76 -9.57 2.86
C ARG A 81 -0.12 -10.76 3.14
N LEU A 82 -1.27 -10.88 2.49
CA LEU A 82 -2.17 -12.03 2.69
C LEU A 82 -1.46 -13.35 2.36
N VAL A 83 -0.71 -13.40 1.26
CA VAL A 83 0.12 -14.57 0.91
C VAL A 83 1.13 -14.86 2.02
N THR A 84 1.81 -13.83 2.53
CA THR A 84 2.78 -13.98 3.63
C THR A 84 2.13 -14.57 4.89
N GLU A 85 0.97 -14.06 5.32
CA GLU A 85 0.26 -14.57 6.52
C GLU A 85 -0.20 -16.04 6.38
N LEU A 86 -0.52 -16.46 5.14
CA LEU A 86 -0.97 -17.82 4.85
C LEU A 86 0.20 -18.81 4.66
N ASP A 87 1.33 -18.34 4.12
CA ASP A 87 2.53 -19.16 3.92
C ASP A 87 3.33 -19.37 5.21
N THR A 88 3.14 -18.49 6.20
CA THR A 88 3.72 -18.66 7.53
C THR A 88 3.08 -19.90 8.20
N LYS A 89 3.82 -21.02 8.16
CA LYS A 89 3.48 -22.30 8.80
C LYS A 89 3.42 -22.20 10.31
#